data_AF-A0A4Y2DEZ0-F1
#
_entry.id   AF-A0A4Y2DEZ0-F1
#
_cell.length_a   1.000
_cell.length_b   1.000
_cell.length_c   1.000
_cell.angle_alpha   90.00
_cell.angle_beta   90.00
_cell.angle_gamma   90.00
#
_symmetry.space_group_name_H-M   'P 1'
#
loop_
_entity.id
_entity.type
_entity.pdbx_description
1 polymer ?
#
loop_
_entity_poly.entity_id
_entity_poly.type
_entity_poly.pdbx_seq_one_letter_code
_entity_poly.pdbx_strand_id
1 'polypeptide(L)'
;MTCTKKANLPIKKLLMLGSDGANVNKAVFKIFDHRLKSEVGEGLVNVGTCNLHIVHNAFGEGLQLDAFASITDFLEDIDIWFRKYPSRKEDLIISSQCIDEEVVCSTSRYVSNRWLSVVPSCQRIWKMYPALKQHFLVDLVGNKSDLIKTERYKHIRSALKFHLTPAYIHFLVSVGKIFDNFLRFLQSNKTLIHPSALR
;
A
#
# COMPACT_ATOMS: atom_id res chain seq x y z
N MET A 1 -12.26 -21.75 22.00
CA MET A 1 -11.88 -23.00 21.30
C MET A 1 -13.01 -23.65 20.49
N THR A 2 -14.13 -22.97 20.25
CA THR A 2 -15.26 -23.54 19.49
C THR A 2 -14.87 -23.90 18.06
N CYS A 3 -14.10 -23.04 17.38
CA CYS A 3 -13.67 -23.27 16.00
C CYS A 3 -12.72 -24.46 15.86
N THR A 4 -11.76 -24.63 16.77
CA THR A 4 -10.84 -25.78 16.77
C THR A 4 -11.58 -27.10 17.03
N LYS A 5 -12.57 -27.09 17.93
CA LYS A 5 -13.43 -28.26 18.18
C LYS A 5 -14.31 -28.59 16.98
N LYS A 6 -14.94 -27.58 16.35
CA LYS A 6 -15.72 -27.76 15.11
C LYS A 6 -14.89 -28.32 13.97
N ALA A 7 -13.62 -27.92 13.87
CA ALA A 7 -12.68 -28.40 12.86
C ALA A 7 -12.01 -29.74 13.23
N ASN A 8 -12.40 -30.39 14.34
CA ASN A 8 -11.78 -31.62 14.85
C ASN A 8 -10.24 -31.55 14.95
N LEU A 9 -9.70 -30.37 15.27
CA LEU A 9 -8.25 -30.19 15.39
C LEU A 9 -7.75 -30.81 16.71
N PRO A 10 -6.67 -31.62 16.68
CA PRO A 10 -6.10 -32.22 17.87
C PRO A 10 -5.45 -31.16 18.76
N ILE A 11 -6.17 -30.74 19.80
CA ILE A 11 -5.78 -29.62 20.69
C ILE A 11 -4.37 -29.81 21.29
N LYS A 12 -4.03 -31.05 21.68
CA LYS A 12 -2.70 -31.41 22.22
C LYS A 12 -1.55 -31.27 21.20
N LYS A 13 -1.84 -31.11 19.92
CA LYS A 13 -0.83 -30.94 18.85
C LYS A 13 -0.77 -29.51 18.33
N LEU A 14 -1.44 -28.56 19.00
CA LEU A 14 -1.36 -27.15 18.63
C LEU A 14 -0.04 -26.56 19.13
N LEU A 15 0.81 -26.14 18.20
CA LEU A 15 2.15 -25.63 18.51
C LEU A 15 2.17 -24.11 18.74
N MET A 16 1.59 -23.35 17.82
CA MET A 16 1.61 -21.88 17.86
C MET A 16 0.34 -21.30 17.21
N LEU A 17 0.04 -20.04 17.52
CA LEU A 17 -0.96 -19.24 16.82
C LEU A 17 -0.28 -18.06 16.13
N GLY A 18 -0.14 -18.13 14.81
CA GLY A 18 0.35 -17.02 13.99
C GLY A 18 -0.74 -15.97 13.77
N SER A 19 -0.42 -14.70 13.98
CA SER A 19 -1.35 -13.58 13.74
C SER A 19 -0.62 -12.28 13.41
N ASP A 20 -1.35 -11.26 12.96
CA ASP A 20 -0.81 -9.91 12.81
C ASP A 20 -0.51 -9.22 14.16
N GLY A 21 0.00 -8.00 14.08
CA GLY A 21 0.41 -7.22 15.25
C GLY A 21 -0.71 -6.50 16.02
N ALA A 22 -1.98 -6.62 15.61
CA ALA A 22 -3.07 -5.87 16.21
C ALA A 22 -3.31 -6.26 17.68
N ASN A 23 -3.68 -5.30 18.51
CA ASN A 23 -3.90 -5.53 19.95
C ASN A 23 -4.97 -6.60 20.22
N VAL A 24 -6.00 -6.67 19.36
CA VAL A 24 -7.04 -7.70 19.43
C VAL A 24 -6.45 -9.09 19.23
N ASN A 25 -5.55 -9.27 18.26
CA ASN A 25 -4.92 -10.57 17.99
C ASN A 25 -3.94 -10.98 19.09
N LYS A 26 -3.21 -10.02 19.67
CA LYS A 26 -2.42 -10.26 20.88
C LYS A 26 -3.28 -10.71 22.05
N ALA A 27 -4.48 -10.15 22.23
CA ALA A 27 -5.41 -10.57 23.27
C ALA A 27 -5.96 -11.98 23.00
N VAL A 28 -6.31 -12.30 21.74
CA VAL A 28 -6.74 -13.64 21.33
C VAL A 28 -5.67 -14.68 21.65
N PHE A 29 -4.39 -14.41 21.35
CA PHE A 29 -3.28 -15.29 21.71
C PHE A 29 -3.27 -15.58 23.22
N LYS A 30 -3.32 -14.54 24.06
CA LYS A 30 -3.30 -14.68 25.52
C LYS A 30 -4.46 -15.51 26.05
N ILE A 31 -5.68 -15.25 25.56
CA ILE A 31 -6.88 -15.99 25.96
C ILE A 31 -6.77 -17.45 25.55
N PHE A 32 -6.30 -17.70 24.32
CA PHE A 32 -6.18 -19.06 23.79
C PHE A 32 -5.08 -19.85 24.50
N ASP A 33 -3.91 -19.25 24.74
CA ASP A 33 -2.80 -19.85 25.49
C ASP A 33 -3.21 -20.20 26.93
N HIS A 34 -3.89 -19.29 27.62
CA HIS A 34 -4.40 -19.55 28.97
C HIS A 34 -5.39 -20.74 28.98
N ARG A 35 -6.30 -20.79 28.00
CA ARG A 35 -7.24 -21.90 27.84
C ARG A 35 -6.51 -23.21 27.56
N LEU A 36 -5.50 -23.20 26.69
CA LEU A 36 -4.73 -24.38 26.33
C LEU A 36 -4.01 -24.95 27.56
N LYS A 37 -3.32 -24.09 28.32
CA LYS A 37 -2.68 -24.47 29.60
C LYS A 37 -3.67 -25.11 30.57
N SER A 38 -4.91 -24.60 30.64
CA SER A 38 -5.94 -25.17 31.51
C SER A 38 -6.49 -26.52 31.03
N GLU A 39 -6.56 -26.77 29.72
CA GLU A 39 -7.16 -27.99 29.15
C GLU A 39 -6.14 -29.12 28.92
N VAL A 40 -4.87 -28.80 28.63
CA VAL A 40 -3.84 -29.80 28.28
C VAL A 40 -2.53 -29.68 29.07
N GLY A 41 -2.40 -28.70 29.98
CA GLY A 41 -1.22 -28.52 30.84
C GLY A 41 -0.06 -27.75 30.19
N GLU A 42 -0.08 -27.60 28.87
CA GLU A 42 0.95 -26.90 28.08
C GLU A 42 0.37 -25.71 27.31
N GLY A 43 1.22 -24.71 27.06
CA GLY A 43 0.87 -23.49 26.33
C GLY A 43 1.33 -23.49 24.89
N LEU A 44 1.01 -22.41 24.18
CA LEU A 44 1.51 -22.16 22.83
C LEU A 44 2.95 -21.63 22.87
N VAL A 45 3.75 -22.03 21.87
CA VAL A 45 5.03 -21.40 21.60
C VAL A 45 4.78 -19.98 21.08
N ASN A 46 5.33 -18.98 21.76
CA ASN A 46 5.21 -17.58 21.37
C ASN A 46 6.41 -17.15 20.53
N VAL A 47 6.26 -17.14 19.21
CA VAL A 47 7.27 -16.62 18.27
C VAL A 47 7.00 -15.18 17.84
N GLY A 48 6.11 -14.48 18.54
CA GLY A 48 5.72 -13.10 18.23
C GLY A 48 4.64 -12.99 17.15
N THR A 49 4.52 -11.79 16.60
CA THR A 49 3.53 -11.44 15.56
C THR A 49 4.16 -11.43 14.17
N CYS A 50 3.33 -11.40 13.14
CA CYS A 50 3.77 -11.40 11.75
C CYS A 50 4.84 -10.33 11.46
N ASN A 51 6.08 -10.76 11.15
CA ASN A 51 7.22 -9.89 10.84
C ASN A 51 6.97 -9.00 9.61
N LEU A 52 6.08 -9.41 8.71
CA LEU A 52 5.70 -8.59 7.57
C LEU A 52 5.03 -7.28 8.02
N HIS A 53 4.33 -7.28 9.16
CA HIS A 53 3.75 -6.04 9.70
C HIS A 53 4.81 -5.06 10.21
N ILE A 54 5.97 -5.54 10.67
CA ILE A 54 7.08 -4.67 11.07
C ILE A 54 7.65 -3.95 9.84
N VAL A 55 7.92 -4.71 8.78
CA VAL A 55 8.38 -4.17 7.49
C VAL A 55 7.35 -3.20 6.90
N HIS A 56 6.06 -3.55 7.00
CA HIS A 56 4.95 -2.72 6.57
C HIS A 56 4.91 -1.38 7.29
N ASN A 57 5.00 -1.40 8.62
CA ASN A 57 4.95 -0.19 9.43
C ASN A 57 6.18 0.68 9.18
N ALA A 58 7.38 0.09 9.09
CA ALA A 58 8.59 0.85 8.79
C ALA A 58 8.51 1.63 7.47
N PHE A 59 7.96 1.01 6.41
CA PHE A 59 7.73 1.73 5.16
C PHE A 59 6.64 2.79 5.31
N GLY A 60 5.54 2.47 6.00
CA GLY A 60 4.43 3.38 6.26
C GLY A 60 4.86 4.65 6.99
N GLU A 61 5.70 4.53 8.01
CA GLU A 61 6.32 5.67 8.72
C GLU A 61 7.17 6.53 7.76
N GLY A 62 7.93 5.90 6.87
CA GLY A 62 8.69 6.61 5.84
C GLY A 62 7.79 7.42 4.89
N LEU A 63 6.60 6.92 4.57
CA LEU A 63 5.63 7.67 3.76
C LEU A 63 5.04 8.91 4.48
N GLN A 64 5.10 8.98 5.81
CA GLN A 64 4.61 10.14 6.57
C GLN A 64 5.55 11.35 6.52
N LEU A 65 6.79 11.18 6.03
CA LEU A 65 7.70 12.32 5.86
C LEU A 65 7.14 13.28 4.80
N ASP A 66 7.17 14.59 5.06
CA ASP A 66 6.55 15.63 4.23
C ASP A 66 6.79 15.46 2.72
N ALA A 67 8.03 15.13 2.35
CA ALA A 67 8.41 14.90 0.95
C ALA A 67 7.59 13.77 0.30
N PHE A 68 7.32 12.67 1.01
CA PHE A 68 6.60 11.50 0.49
C PHE A 68 5.10 11.58 0.74
N ALA A 69 4.67 12.22 1.83
CA ALA A 69 3.28 12.53 2.08
C ALA A 69 2.69 13.37 0.93
N SER A 70 3.44 14.37 0.45
CA SER A 70 3.04 15.18 -0.71
C SER A 70 2.88 14.35 -2.00
N ILE A 71 3.66 13.28 -2.16
CA ILE A 71 3.49 12.36 -3.30
C ILE A 71 2.25 11.49 -3.10
N THR A 72 2.01 10.94 -1.90
CA THR A 72 0.82 10.12 -1.67
C THR A 72 -0.46 10.91 -1.87
N ASP A 73 -0.49 12.18 -1.45
CA ASP A 73 -1.63 13.05 -1.66
C ASP A 73 -1.82 13.37 -3.15
N PHE A 74 -0.73 13.62 -3.87
CA PHE A 74 -0.76 13.80 -5.33
C PHE A 74 -1.32 12.56 -6.05
N LEU A 75 -0.92 11.35 -5.65
CA LEU A 75 -1.46 10.10 -6.21
C LEU A 75 -2.96 9.96 -5.92
N GLU A 76 -3.39 10.28 -4.70
CA GLU A 76 -4.80 10.23 -4.30
C GLU A 76 -5.64 11.26 -5.06
N ASP A 77 -5.16 12.48 -5.21
CA ASP A 77 -5.87 13.53 -5.94
C ASP A 77 -6.03 13.19 -7.42
N ILE A 78 -5.01 12.59 -8.06
CA ILE A 78 -5.14 12.08 -9.42
C ILE A 78 -6.17 10.95 -9.51
N ASP A 79 -6.15 9.98 -8.58
CA ASP A 79 -7.15 8.92 -8.55
C ASP A 79 -8.56 9.50 -8.44
N ILE A 80 -8.81 10.38 -7.46
CA ILE A 80 -10.14 10.95 -7.26
C ILE A 80 -10.56 11.82 -8.47
N TRP A 81 -9.64 12.56 -9.06
CA TRP A 81 -9.91 13.43 -10.21
C TRP A 81 -10.52 12.65 -11.37
N PHE A 82 -9.92 11.52 -11.73
CA PHE A 82 -10.33 10.72 -12.88
C PHE A 82 -11.40 9.67 -12.53
N ARG A 83 -11.37 9.09 -11.32
CA ARG A 83 -12.35 8.08 -10.91
C ARG A 83 -13.77 8.64 -10.82
N LYS A 84 -13.91 9.90 -10.38
CA LYS A 84 -15.24 10.51 -10.22
C LYS A 84 -15.90 10.87 -11.57
N TYR A 85 -15.11 11.09 -12.62
CA TYR A 85 -15.61 11.54 -13.92
C TYR A 85 -14.85 10.84 -15.06
N PRO A 86 -15.42 9.76 -15.63
CA PRO A 86 -14.80 9.03 -16.74
C PRO A 86 -14.45 9.91 -17.95
N SER A 87 -15.29 10.91 -18.27
CA SER A 87 -15.03 11.86 -19.37
C SER A 87 -13.68 12.57 -19.24
N ARG A 88 -13.17 12.79 -18.02
CA ARG A 88 -11.85 13.41 -17.82
C ARG A 88 -10.72 12.48 -18.24
N LYS A 89 -10.91 11.16 -18.19
CA LYS A 89 -9.94 10.21 -18.73
C LYS A 89 -9.89 10.30 -20.24
N GLU A 90 -11.05 10.40 -20.89
CA GLU A 90 -11.15 10.61 -22.33
C GLU A 90 -10.46 11.92 -22.75
N ASP A 91 -10.71 13.03 -22.02
CA ASP A 91 -10.04 14.31 -22.25
C ASP A 91 -8.50 14.18 -22.15
N LEU A 92 -8.00 13.42 -21.17
CA LEU A 92 -6.57 13.14 -21.01
C LEU A 92 -6.02 12.33 -22.19
N ILE A 93 -6.73 11.30 -22.64
CA ILE A 93 -6.32 10.45 -23.77
C ILE A 93 -6.23 11.29 -25.05
N ILE A 94 -7.30 12.04 -25.36
CA ILE A 94 -7.41 12.90 -26.55
C ILE A 94 -6.30 13.96 -26.56
N SER A 95 -6.03 14.61 -25.43
CA SER A 95 -4.99 15.63 -25.33
C SER A 95 -3.57 15.07 -25.41
N SER A 96 -3.36 13.84 -24.94
CA SER A 96 -2.00 13.32 -24.78
C SER A 96 -1.32 12.84 -26.05
N GLN A 97 -2.08 12.40 -27.07
CA GLN A 97 -1.63 11.78 -28.35
C GLN A 97 -0.51 10.70 -28.26
N CYS A 98 -0.02 10.38 -27.06
CA CYS A 98 1.24 9.68 -26.81
C CYS A 98 1.13 8.71 -25.62
N ILE A 99 -0.08 8.48 -25.09
CA ILE A 99 -0.30 7.52 -24.00
C ILE A 99 -1.21 6.40 -24.45
N ASP A 100 -0.80 5.19 -24.09
CA ASP A 100 -1.60 3.98 -24.17
C ASP A 100 -2.85 4.11 -23.27
N GLU A 101 -4.02 4.02 -23.88
CA GLU A 101 -5.33 4.08 -23.23
C GLU A 101 -5.44 3.08 -22.05
N GLU A 102 -4.80 1.90 -22.16
CA GLU A 102 -4.79 0.90 -21.09
C GLU A 102 -4.15 1.45 -19.81
N VAL A 103 -3.12 2.29 -19.94
CA VAL A 103 -2.43 2.92 -18.80
C VAL A 103 -3.32 3.93 -18.09
N VAL A 104 -4.18 4.66 -18.82
CA VAL A 104 -5.12 5.64 -18.27
C VAL A 104 -6.35 4.96 -17.65
N CYS A 105 -6.83 3.89 -18.26
CA CYS A 105 -7.98 3.14 -17.78
C CYS A 105 -7.65 2.31 -16.53
N SER A 106 -6.41 1.84 -16.39
CA SER A 106 -5.94 0.99 -15.28
C SER A 106 -5.45 1.73 -14.03
N THR A 107 -5.80 3.01 -13.83
CA THR A 107 -5.44 3.79 -12.62
C THR A 107 -5.74 2.99 -11.35
N SER A 108 -4.74 2.27 -10.82
CA SER A 108 -4.98 1.51 -9.60
C SER A 108 -4.88 2.46 -8.44
N ARG A 109 -5.94 2.45 -7.65
CA ARG A 109 -6.10 3.25 -6.45
C ARG A 109 -4.90 3.08 -5.53
N TYR A 110 -4.28 4.19 -5.15
CA TYR A 110 -3.42 4.20 -3.97
C TYR A 110 -4.31 3.95 -2.74
N VAL A 111 -3.95 2.95 -1.94
CA VAL A 111 -4.65 2.66 -0.69
C VAL A 111 -3.64 2.76 0.44
N SER A 112 -3.86 3.70 1.35
CA SER A 112 -2.95 4.02 2.46
C SER A 112 -2.67 2.82 3.37
N ASN A 113 -3.64 1.90 3.51
CA ASN A 113 -3.47 0.67 4.30
C ASN A 113 -2.72 -0.46 3.57
N ARG A 114 -2.32 -0.25 2.32
CA ARG A 114 -1.54 -1.18 1.51
C ARG A 114 -0.39 -0.42 0.89
N TRP A 115 0.66 -0.16 1.68
CA TRP A 115 1.78 0.73 1.28
C TRP A 115 2.47 0.31 -0.03
N LEU A 116 2.58 -1.00 -0.33
CA LEU A 116 3.12 -1.45 -1.62
C LEU A 116 2.25 -1.05 -2.82
N SER A 117 1.02 -0.57 -2.61
CA SER A 117 0.23 0.04 -3.68
C SER A 117 0.81 1.38 -4.15
N VAL A 118 1.63 2.05 -3.34
CA VAL A 118 2.30 3.30 -3.74
C VAL A 118 3.24 3.06 -4.92
N VAL A 119 3.96 1.94 -4.93
CA VAL A 119 4.97 1.61 -5.96
C VAL A 119 4.34 1.48 -7.35
N PRO A 120 3.35 0.61 -7.59
CA PRO A 120 2.70 0.51 -8.89
C PRO A 120 1.93 1.79 -9.25
N SER A 121 1.43 2.55 -8.26
CA SER A 121 0.80 3.85 -8.53
C SER A 121 1.79 4.90 -9.01
N CYS A 122 2.95 5.02 -8.35
CA CYS A 122 4.08 5.83 -8.81
C CYS A 122 4.53 5.43 -10.23
N GLN A 123 4.66 4.13 -10.51
CA GLN A 123 5.05 3.63 -11.84
C GLN A 123 4.04 4.02 -12.92
N ARG A 124 2.74 3.91 -12.66
CA ARG A 124 1.70 4.34 -13.61
C ARG A 124 1.67 5.84 -13.81
N ILE A 125 1.71 6.61 -12.72
CA ILE A 125 1.76 8.08 -12.79
C ILE A 125 2.99 8.54 -13.55
N TRP A 126 4.12 7.85 -13.39
CA TRP A 126 5.32 8.14 -14.18
C TRP A 126 5.09 7.93 -15.68
N LYS A 127 4.47 6.81 -16.09
CA LYS A 127 4.08 6.58 -17.50
C LYS A 127 3.14 7.66 -18.01
N MET A 128 2.27 8.18 -17.15
CA MET A 128 1.30 9.24 -17.48
C MET A 128 1.85 10.67 -17.38
N TYR A 129 3.06 10.84 -16.84
CA TYR A 129 3.56 12.13 -16.40
C TYR A 129 3.60 13.20 -17.51
N PRO A 130 4.03 12.90 -18.76
CA PRO A 130 4.00 13.88 -19.84
C PRO A 130 2.59 14.38 -20.17
N ALA A 131 1.60 13.48 -20.27
CA ALA A 131 0.22 13.86 -20.53
C ALA A 131 -0.41 14.61 -19.36
N LEU A 132 -0.10 14.21 -18.12
CA LEU A 132 -0.57 14.94 -16.94
C LEU A 132 -0.05 16.37 -16.97
N LYS A 133 1.22 16.59 -17.34
CA LYS A 133 1.76 17.94 -17.51
C LYS A 133 1.04 18.70 -18.62
N GLN A 134 0.84 18.09 -19.79
CA GLN A 134 0.12 18.73 -20.90
C GLN A 134 -1.30 19.14 -20.48
N HIS A 135 -2.08 18.18 -19.96
CA HIS A 135 -3.46 18.36 -19.56
C HIS A 135 -3.64 19.42 -18.46
N PHE A 136 -2.91 19.29 -17.35
CA PHE A 136 -3.11 20.17 -16.19
C PHE A 136 -2.40 21.52 -16.30
N LEU A 137 -1.28 21.61 -17.01
CA LEU A 137 -0.49 22.85 -17.11
C LEU A 137 -0.84 23.67 -18.35
N VAL A 138 -1.32 23.05 -19.43
CA VAL A 138 -1.60 23.70 -20.72
C VAL A 138 -3.09 23.66 -21.04
N ASP A 139 -3.67 22.47 -21.25
CA ASP A 139 -5.00 22.36 -21.89
C ASP A 139 -6.13 22.92 -21.02
N LEU A 140 -6.17 22.54 -19.74
CA LEU A 140 -7.18 23.06 -18.81
C LEU A 140 -7.07 24.58 -18.59
N VAL A 141 -5.86 25.13 -18.71
CA VAL A 141 -5.59 26.57 -18.58
C VAL A 141 -6.03 27.32 -19.83
N GLY A 142 -5.64 26.82 -21.00
CA GLY A 142 -5.99 27.40 -22.30
C GLY A 142 -7.50 27.43 -22.53
N ASN A 143 -8.19 26.37 -22.11
CA ASN A 143 -9.66 26.25 -22.23
C ASN A 143 -10.43 27.07 -21.18
N LYS A 144 -9.75 27.78 -20.27
CA LYS A 144 -10.37 28.57 -19.18
C LYS A 144 -11.42 27.79 -18.38
N SER A 145 -11.17 26.49 -18.16
CA SER A 145 -12.12 25.59 -17.50
C SER A 145 -12.37 26.03 -16.05
N ASP A 146 -13.63 26.02 -15.59
CA ASP A 146 -13.95 26.27 -14.18
C ASP A 146 -13.28 25.27 -13.22
N LEU A 147 -12.87 24.11 -13.75
CA LEU A 147 -12.13 23.10 -13.01
C LEU A 147 -10.82 23.63 -12.42
N ILE A 148 -10.22 24.66 -13.03
CA ILE A 148 -8.96 25.25 -12.54
C ILE A 148 -9.11 25.95 -11.18
N LYS A 149 -10.35 26.27 -10.79
CA LYS A 149 -10.66 26.93 -9.52
C LYS A 149 -10.67 25.95 -8.35
N THR A 150 -10.80 24.65 -8.62
CA THR A 150 -10.89 23.63 -7.57
C THR A 150 -9.57 23.44 -6.83
N GLU A 151 -9.63 23.22 -5.51
CA GLU A 151 -8.43 22.99 -4.69
C GLU A 151 -7.63 21.77 -5.17
N ARG A 152 -8.33 20.69 -5.56
CA ARG A 152 -7.70 19.50 -6.13
C ARG A 152 -6.88 19.81 -7.38
N TYR A 153 -7.42 20.60 -8.31
CA TYR A 153 -6.66 21.02 -9.48
C TYR A 153 -5.41 21.80 -9.08
N LYS A 154 -5.53 22.74 -8.13
CA LYS A 154 -4.39 23.55 -7.67
C LYS A 154 -3.31 22.66 -7.04
N HIS A 155 -3.70 21.66 -6.26
CA HIS A 155 -2.77 20.71 -5.65
C HIS A 155 -2.04 19.87 -6.69
N ILE A 156 -2.78 19.23 -7.61
CA ILE A 156 -2.21 18.47 -8.74
C ILE A 156 -1.25 19.34 -9.55
N ARG A 157 -1.67 20.57 -9.89
CA ARG A 157 -0.85 21.51 -10.65
C ARG A 157 0.43 21.90 -9.92
N SER A 158 0.35 22.08 -8.60
CA SER A 158 1.52 22.39 -7.77
C SER A 158 2.53 21.24 -7.81
N ALA A 159 2.08 20.01 -7.59
CA ALA A 159 2.91 18.82 -7.66
C ALA A 159 3.56 18.62 -9.04
N LEU A 160 2.83 18.87 -10.15
CA LEU A 160 3.36 18.77 -11.51
C LEU A 160 4.36 19.89 -11.88
N LYS A 161 4.30 21.03 -11.20
CA LYS A 161 5.26 22.15 -11.35
C LYS A 161 6.50 21.97 -10.48
N PHE A 162 6.37 21.27 -9.37
CA PHE A 162 7.47 21.09 -8.43
C PHE A 162 8.57 20.21 -9.02
N HIS A 163 9.78 20.75 -9.08
CA HIS A 163 10.90 20.14 -9.81
C HIS A 163 11.41 18.84 -9.19
N LEU A 164 11.19 18.59 -7.88
CA LEU A 164 11.60 17.35 -7.21
C LEU A 164 10.56 16.24 -7.27
N THR A 165 9.33 16.51 -7.73
CA THR A 165 8.27 15.48 -7.83
C THR A 165 8.73 14.23 -8.59
N PRO A 166 9.39 14.34 -9.77
CA PRO A 166 9.94 13.17 -10.46
C PRO A 166 10.97 12.40 -9.61
N ALA A 167 11.85 13.11 -8.92
CA ALA A 167 12.88 12.50 -8.08
C ALA A 167 12.25 11.72 -6.92
N TYR A 168 11.22 12.27 -6.27
CA TYR A 168 10.51 11.59 -5.18
C TYR A 168 9.73 10.35 -5.68
N ILE A 169 9.07 10.45 -6.84
CA ILE A 169 8.41 9.29 -7.48
C ILE A 169 9.43 8.19 -7.75
N HIS A 170 10.57 8.51 -8.37
CA HIS A 170 11.63 7.53 -8.64
C HIS A 170 12.25 6.96 -7.37
N PHE A 171 12.45 7.78 -6.35
CA PHE A 171 12.95 7.33 -5.05
C PHE A 171 12.00 6.29 -4.43
N LEU A 172 10.70 6.57 -4.38
CA LEU A 172 9.71 5.63 -3.86
C LEU A 172 9.65 4.32 -4.65
N VAL A 173 9.78 4.38 -5.99
CA VAL A 173 9.84 3.17 -6.82
C VAL A 173 11.11 2.36 -6.53
N SER A 174 12.25 3.02 -6.35
CA SER A 174 13.54 2.38 -6.05
C SER A 174 13.54 1.73 -4.67
N VAL A 175 13.10 2.45 -3.63
CA VAL A 175 13.00 1.92 -2.26
C VAL A 175 11.96 0.80 -2.21
N GLY A 176 10.83 0.94 -2.89
CA GLY A 176 9.80 -0.09 -2.99
C GLY A 176 10.32 -1.46 -3.42
N LYS A 177 11.29 -1.51 -4.36
CA LYS A 177 11.92 -2.77 -4.79
C LYS A 177 12.69 -3.47 -3.68
N ILE A 178 13.31 -2.72 -2.77
CA ILE A 178 14.02 -3.28 -1.61
C ILE A 178 13.01 -4.01 -0.72
N PHE A 179 11.87 -3.37 -0.46
CA PHE A 179 10.86 -3.97 0.41
C PHE A 179 10.04 -5.08 -0.27
N ASP A 180 9.88 -5.07 -1.60
CA ASP A 180 9.27 -6.18 -2.34
C ASP A 180 10.07 -7.48 -2.17
N ASN A 181 11.41 -7.40 -2.08
CA ASN A 181 12.24 -8.56 -1.76
C ASN A 181 11.93 -9.13 -0.36
N PHE A 182 11.77 -8.26 0.64
CA PHE A 182 11.35 -8.69 1.98
C PHE A 182 9.95 -9.30 1.97
N LEU A 183 9.01 -8.74 1.20
CA LEU A 183 7.67 -9.30 1.05
C LEU A 183 7.74 -10.73 0.50
N ARG A 184 8.41 -10.92 -0.65
CA ARG A 184 8.54 -12.23 -1.29
C ARG A 184 9.25 -13.25 -0.40
N PHE A 185 10.27 -12.80 0.33
CA PHE A 185 11.00 -13.64 1.28
C PHE A 185 10.10 -14.08 2.43
N LEU A 186 9.46 -13.12 3.12
CA LEU A 186 8.65 -13.35 4.32
C LEU A 186 7.30 -14.04 4.03
N GLN A 187 6.80 -13.96 2.80
CA GLN A 187 5.59 -14.67 2.36
C GLN A 187 5.91 -16.00 1.66
N SER A 188 7.18 -16.40 1.57
CA SER A 188 7.53 -17.68 0.98
C SER A 188 7.05 -18.85 1.84
N ASN A 189 6.78 -20.00 1.21
CA ASN A 189 6.38 -21.22 1.91
C ASN A 189 7.55 -21.94 2.62
N LYS A 190 8.72 -21.29 2.72
CA LYS A 190 9.90 -21.86 3.39
C LYS A 190 9.81 -21.66 4.89
N THR A 191 10.46 -22.53 5.67
CA THR A 191 10.60 -22.31 7.12
C THR A 191 11.56 -21.13 7.35
N LEU A 192 11.03 -20.04 7.91
CA LEU A 192 11.81 -18.81 8.17
C LEU A 192 12.14 -18.61 9.66
N ILE A 193 11.60 -19.45 10.54
CA ILE A 193 11.89 -19.42 11.96
C ILE A 193 13.26 -20.07 12.18
N HIS A 194 14.22 -19.30 12.71
CA HIS A 194 15.54 -19.81 12.99
C HIS A 194 15.47 -20.89 14.11
N PRO A 195 16.23 -22.00 14.02
CA PRO A 195 16.17 -23.09 15.01
C PRO A 195 16.47 -22.68 16.45
N SER A 196 17.21 -21.58 16.65
CA SER A 196 17.47 -21.03 17.99
C SER A 196 16.27 -20.33 18.63
N ALA A 197 15.24 -19.98 17.88
CA ALA A 197 14.01 -19.37 18.39
C ALA A 197 12.99 -20.40 18.91
N LEU A 198 13.32 -21.69 18.81
CA LEU A 198 12.49 -22.82 19.28
C LEU A 198 13.08 -23.49 20.53
N ARG A 199 14.10 -22.89 21.16
CA ARG A 199 14.71 -23.37 22.40
C ARG A 199 14.22 -22.58 23.60
#